data_AF-A0A6J6Q3F5-F1
#
_entry.id   AF-A0A6J6Q3F5-F1
#
_cell.length_a   1.000
_cell.length_b   1.000
_cell.length_c   1.000
_cell.angle_alpha   90.00
_cell.angle_beta   90.00
_cell.angle_gamma   90.00
#
_symmetry.space_group_name_H-M   'P 1'
#
loop_
_entity.id
_entity.type
_entity.pdbx_description
1 polymer ?
#
loop_
_entity_poly.entity_id
_entity_poly.type
_entity_poly.pdbx_seq_one_letter_code
_entity_poly.pdbx_strand_id
1 'polypeptide(L)'
;MSLAMTSSVALTGLIGNLVEVEVDISDGLPGYVLLGLPDAALNESKDRVRAALINSGETWPNKKVTVSLSPAWLPKSGSGFDLPIAIALLMAQGLIPKDEATPTIYLGELSLDGQVRSIRGVLPSVLAAKNNGFARALVPFKNYAEAKCVFGINVIAINSLDDALRYLRTGEIPNSPEELERDETDYFLDLCDVAGQLGARKALEIAAIGGHHLLLIGPPGTGKTMLAERIPSILPPLDEESILEVTAIHSIAGTLLDRALLSKLPPFVSPHHTTTAPAMIGGGAHAIRPGATSLAHKGVLFIDEAPECARGVLDSLRQPLESGNLTISRAVGSVTYPARFMLVLAANPCPCGRFSGRGRSCTCTQVAIRRYLQRLSGPLLDRIDIRVFVDSPSRAEMASDQLGESSATVRNRVILARKIADQRFADCNWKLNSQIPPSELRKRFRAEKQGMNFLHTELDNERLSARGFHKVLRISWSIADSHGHQIPNRDDVEAAFRLREGMELMA
;
A
#
# COMPACT_ATOMS: atom_id res chain seq x y z
N MET A 1 -46.93 -2.44 6.22
CA MET A 1 -45.98 -1.72 7.09
C MET A 1 -45.21 -0.75 6.22
N SER A 2 -45.26 0.55 6.51
CA SER A 2 -44.59 1.62 5.74
C SER A 2 -43.11 1.78 6.03
N LEU A 3 -42.57 0.98 6.95
CA LEU A 3 -41.16 0.96 7.35
C LEU A 3 -40.44 -0.20 6.66
N ALA A 4 -39.27 0.09 6.10
CA ALA A 4 -38.32 -0.91 5.62
C ALA A 4 -36.88 -0.52 5.97
N MET A 5 -36.01 -1.52 5.99
CA MET A 5 -34.61 -1.38 6.34
C MET A 5 -33.73 -2.12 5.33
N THR A 6 -32.63 -1.50 4.96
CA THR A 6 -31.54 -2.15 4.22
C THR A 6 -30.21 -1.88 4.92
N SER A 7 -29.17 -2.62 4.55
CA SER A 7 -27.84 -2.44 5.11
C SER A 7 -26.84 -2.00 4.04
N SER A 8 -25.90 -1.16 4.44
CA SER A 8 -24.78 -0.68 3.63
C SER A 8 -23.53 -0.53 4.51
N VAL A 9 -22.44 -0.03 3.94
CA VAL A 9 -21.17 0.15 4.66
C VAL A 9 -20.60 1.54 4.40
N ALA A 10 -20.24 2.24 5.47
CA ALA A 10 -19.46 3.47 5.43
C ALA A 10 -17.99 3.17 5.72
N LEU A 11 -17.09 3.73 4.92
CA LEU A 11 -15.66 3.57 5.12
C LEU A 11 -15.06 4.73 5.89
N THR A 12 -14.26 4.40 6.91
CA THR A 12 -13.35 5.33 7.59
C THR A 12 -11.93 4.83 7.38
N GLY A 13 -11.32 5.27 6.27
CA GLY A 13 -10.11 4.63 5.75
C GLY A 13 -10.38 3.21 5.31
N LEU A 14 -9.60 2.25 5.82
CA LEU A 14 -9.76 0.82 5.55
C LEU A 14 -10.85 0.15 6.40
N ILE A 15 -11.33 0.82 7.44
CA ILE A 15 -12.32 0.24 8.35
C ILE A 15 -13.72 0.49 7.77
N GLY A 16 -14.42 -0.59 7.45
CA GLY A 16 -15.84 -0.55 7.12
C GLY A 16 -16.72 -0.65 8.35
N ASN A 17 -17.63 0.31 8.50
CA ASN A 17 -18.64 0.33 9.55
C ASN A 17 -20.01 0.10 8.91
N LEU A 18 -20.80 -0.77 9.54
CA LEU A 18 -22.14 -1.09 9.07
C LEU A 18 -23.05 0.13 9.24
N VAL A 19 -23.84 0.39 8.21
CA VAL A 19 -24.83 1.45 8.19
C VAL A 19 -26.18 0.85 7.87
N GLU A 20 -27.14 1.05 8.76
CA GLU A 20 -28.54 0.71 8.51
C GLU A 20 -29.22 1.90 7.86
N VAL A 21 -29.92 1.61 6.76
CA VAL A 21 -30.72 2.58 6.01
C VAL A 21 -32.17 2.26 6.26
N GLU A 22 -32.82 3.08 7.09
CA GLU A 22 -34.24 2.94 7.41
C GLU A 22 -35.04 3.95 6.60
N VAL A 23 -36.15 3.49 6.02
CA VAL A 23 -37.07 4.35 5.29
C VAL A 23 -38.49 4.14 5.83
N ASP A 24 -39.11 5.24 6.26
CA ASP A 24 -40.52 5.29 6.64
C ASP A 24 -41.32 6.19 5.69
N ILE A 25 -42.48 5.71 5.28
CA ILE A 25 -43.43 6.42 4.41
C ILE A 25 -44.70 6.71 5.20
N SER A 26 -44.82 7.95 5.70
CA SER A 26 -45.96 8.37 6.51
C SER A 26 -46.98 9.16 5.71
N ASP A 27 -48.25 9.14 6.12
CA ASP A 27 -49.29 10.02 5.57
C ASP A 27 -48.98 11.49 5.89
N GLY A 28 -49.24 12.39 4.93
CA GLY A 28 -48.94 13.81 5.05
C GLY A 28 -48.57 14.45 3.70
N LEU A 29 -48.20 15.73 3.73
CA LEU A 29 -47.74 16.43 2.53
C LEU A 29 -46.47 15.77 1.96
N PRO A 30 -46.34 15.67 0.62
CA PRO A 30 -45.16 15.12 -0.03
C PRO A 30 -43.89 15.83 0.45
N GLY A 31 -42.93 15.08 0.97
CA GLY A 31 -41.73 15.61 1.58
C GLY A 31 -40.64 14.56 1.68
N TYR A 32 -39.39 15.01 1.79
CA TYR A 32 -38.23 14.13 1.97
C TYR A 32 -37.34 14.70 3.05
N VAL A 33 -36.99 13.88 4.03
CA VAL A 33 -36.08 14.23 5.13
C VAL A 33 -35.01 13.14 5.24
N LEU A 34 -33.74 13.56 5.23
CA LEU A 34 -32.59 12.67 5.45
C LEU A 34 -31.95 12.97 6.80
N LEU A 35 -31.86 11.96 7.65
CA LEU A 35 -31.29 12.03 9.00
C LEU A 35 -29.98 11.22 9.07
N GLY A 36 -29.07 11.59 9.98
CA GLY A 36 -27.83 10.85 10.23
C GLY A 36 -26.54 11.51 9.72
N LEU A 37 -26.48 12.85 9.70
CA LEU A 37 -25.33 13.67 9.30
C LEU A 37 -24.84 13.44 7.85
N PRO A 38 -25.70 13.62 6.83
CA PRO A 38 -25.30 13.50 5.43
C PRO A 38 -24.40 14.66 4.98
N ASP A 39 -23.45 14.37 4.09
CA ASP A 39 -22.71 15.40 3.36
C ASP A 39 -23.54 16.03 2.23
N ALA A 40 -22.97 16.99 1.50
CA ALA A 40 -23.67 17.64 0.38
C ALA A 40 -24.10 16.63 -0.70
N ALA A 41 -23.24 15.66 -1.03
CA ALA A 41 -23.51 14.63 -2.03
C ALA A 41 -24.70 13.73 -1.65
N LEU A 42 -24.86 13.41 -0.37
CA LEU A 42 -26.01 12.67 0.17
C LEU A 42 -27.28 13.51 0.21
N ASN A 43 -27.19 14.81 0.45
CA ASN A 43 -28.36 15.68 0.34
C ASN A 43 -28.90 15.73 -1.10
N GLU A 44 -28.03 15.69 -2.09
CA GLU A 44 -28.39 15.55 -3.51
C GLU A 44 -28.89 14.14 -3.90
N SER A 45 -28.69 13.14 -3.03
CA SER A 45 -29.14 11.75 -3.27
C SER A 45 -30.64 11.68 -3.54
N LYS A 46 -31.44 12.53 -2.88
CA LYS A 46 -32.89 12.61 -3.10
C LYS A 46 -33.25 12.74 -4.57
N ASP A 47 -32.62 13.69 -5.27
CA ASP A 47 -32.94 13.99 -6.66
C ASP A 47 -32.40 12.90 -7.59
N ARG A 48 -31.25 12.30 -7.27
CA ARG A 48 -30.71 11.16 -8.01
C ARG A 48 -31.56 9.91 -7.88
N VAL A 49 -31.90 9.51 -6.65
CA VAL A 49 -32.75 8.34 -6.37
C VAL A 49 -34.13 8.53 -7.00
N ARG A 50 -34.72 9.73 -6.91
CA ARG A 50 -36.01 10.03 -7.55
C ARG A 50 -35.94 9.86 -9.07
N ALA A 51 -34.94 10.46 -9.72
CA ALA A 51 -34.79 10.35 -11.16
C ALA A 51 -34.54 8.90 -11.60
N ALA A 52 -33.67 8.18 -10.89
CA ALA A 52 -33.36 6.77 -11.14
C ALA A 52 -34.61 5.89 -11.06
N LEU A 53 -35.45 6.07 -10.04
CA LEU A 53 -36.70 5.33 -9.88
C LEU A 53 -37.66 5.58 -11.05
N ILE A 54 -37.91 6.85 -11.37
CA ILE A 54 -38.83 7.24 -12.45
C ILE A 54 -38.34 6.68 -13.80
N ASN A 55 -37.04 6.80 -14.08
CA ASN A 55 -36.45 6.31 -15.33
C ASN A 55 -36.32 4.78 -15.39
N SER A 56 -36.43 4.10 -14.24
CA SER A 56 -36.51 2.63 -14.16
C SER A 56 -37.97 2.11 -14.17
N GLY A 57 -38.96 2.97 -14.43
CA GLY A 57 -40.37 2.58 -14.49
C GLY A 57 -41.07 2.45 -13.13
N GLU A 58 -40.42 2.85 -12.05
CA GLU A 58 -40.97 2.83 -10.69
C GLU A 58 -41.60 4.17 -10.30
N THR A 59 -42.45 4.17 -9.27
CA THR A 59 -43.13 5.38 -8.82
C THR A 59 -42.48 5.99 -7.57
N TRP A 60 -42.30 7.32 -7.60
CA TRP A 60 -41.95 8.07 -6.40
C TRP A 60 -43.20 8.24 -5.51
N PRO A 61 -43.12 8.00 -4.20
CA PRO A 61 -44.29 8.06 -3.34
C PRO A 61 -44.72 9.52 -3.16
N ASN A 62 -46.01 9.80 -3.37
CA ASN A 62 -46.59 11.12 -3.14
C ASN A 62 -46.96 11.33 -1.65
N LYS A 63 -46.06 10.94 -0.76
CA LYS A 63 -46.20 10.94 0.70
C LYS A 63 -44.93 11.51 1.35
N LYS A 64 -44.94 11.67 2.66
CA LYS A 64 -43.73 12.07 3.40
C LYS A 64 -42.80 10.87 3.54
N VAL A 65 -41.58 11.01 3.03
CA VAL A 65 -40.51 10.01 3.13
C VAL A 65 -39.48 10.48 4.15
N THR A 66 -39.20 9.66 5.14
CA THR A 66 -38.11 9.88 6.09
C THR A 66 -37.07 8.79 5.91
N VAL A 67 -35.83 9.19 5.62
CA VAL A 67 -34.68 8.30 5.49
C VAL A 67 -33.75 8.55 6.66
N SER A 68 -33.38 7.49 7.39
CA SER A 68 -32.45 7.55 8.51
C SER A 68 -31.25 6.66 8.24
N LEU A 69 -30.04 7.22 8.43
CA LEU A 69 -28.79 6.48 8.33
C LEU A 69 -28.19 6.28 9.73
N SER A 70 -28.22 5.05 10.24
CA SER A 70 -27.70 4.67 11.56
C SER A 70 -26.31 4.01 11.45
N PRO A 71 -25.34 4.26 12.34
CA PRO A 71 -25.44 5.07 13.56
C PRO A 71 -25.17 6.56 13.33
N ALA A 72 -25.90 7.45 14.00
CA ALA A 72 -25.86 8.89 13.73
C ALA A 72 -24.50 9.57 14.01
N TRP A 73 -23.63 8.99 14.85
CA TRP A 73 -22.31 9.54 15.17
C TRP A 73 -21.27 9.34 14.05
N LEU A 74 -21.53 8.41 13.13
CA LEU A 74 -20.64 8.11 12.02
C LEU A 74 -20.97 9.02 10.83
N PRO A 75 -20.01 9.83 10.34
CA PRO A 75 -20.18 10.59 9.12
C PRO A 75 -20.42 9.65 7.93
N LYS A 76 -21.52 9.83 7.21
CA LYS A 76 -21.72 9.19 5.90
C LYS A 76 -21.36 10.20 4.83
N SER A 77 -20.54 9.79 3.88
CA SER A 77 -20.08 10.67 2.81
C SER A 77 -20.09 9.94 1.48
N GLY A 78 -20.37 10.69 0.42
CA GLY A 78 -20.43 10.19 -0.95
C GLY A 78 -21.76 9.56 -1.35
N SER A 79 -21.83 9.16 -2.62
CA SER A 79 -23.01 8.69 -3.34
C SER A 79 -23.29 7.18 -3.20
N GLY A 80 -22.46 6.43 -2.47
CA GLY A 80 -22.57 4.97 -2.37
C GLY A 80 -23.83 4.46 -1.65
N PHE A 81 -24.61 5.36 -1.05
CA PHE A 81 -25.87 5.06 -0.37
C PHE A 81 -27.10 5.24 -1.26
N ASP A 82 -26.96 5.69 -2.51
CA ASP A 82 -28.10 5.92 -3.39
C ASP A 82 -28.88 4.61 -3.63
N LEU A 83 -28.18 3.51 -3.92
CA LEU A 83 -28.80 2.19 -4.12
C LEU A 83 -29.52 1.64 -2.86
N PRO A 84 -28.89 1.55 -1.67
CA PRO A 84 -29.60 1.06 -0.48
C PRO A 84 -30.81 1.92 -0.11
N ILE A 85 -30.76 3.24 -0.32
CA ILE A 85 -31.90 4.14 -0.10
C ILE A 85 -33.04 3.82 -1.08
N ALA A 86 -32.74 3.66 -2.37
CA ALA A 86 -33.73 3.32 -3.39
C ALA A 86 -34.44 1.99 -3.08
N ILE A 87 -33.66 0.97 -2.69
CA ILE A 87 -34.18 -0.36 -2.35
C ILE A 87 -35.03 -0.30 -1.08
N ALA A 88 -34.56 0.37 -0.01
CA ALA A 88 -35.36 0.55 1.20
C ALA A 88 -36.69 1.28 0.92
N LEU A 89 -36.68 2.29 0.06
CA LEU A 89 -37.89 3.00 -0.34
C LEU A 89 -38.89 2.09 -1.06
N LEU A 90 -38.42 1.27 -2.01
CA LEU A 90 -39.28 0.34 -2.74
C LEU A 90 -39.81 -0.79 -1.85
N MET A 91 -39.02 -1.28 -0.89
CA MET A 91 -39.47 -2.22 0.14
C MET A 91 -40.54 -1.60 1.04
N ALA A 92 -40.38 -0.32 1.43
CA ALA A 92 -41.35 0.40 2.25
C ALA A 92 -42.69 0.64 1.51
N GLN A 93 -42.65 0.81 0.19
CA GLN A 93 -43.85 0.85 -0.66
C GLN A 93 -44.50 -0.52 -0.88
N GLY A 94 -43.80 -1.62 -0.61
CA GLY A 94 -44.26 -2.97 -0.90
C GLY A 94 -44.13 -3.38 -2.37
N LEU A 95 -43.29 -2.69 -3.16
CA LEU A 95 -43.06 -2.99 -4.58
C LEU A 95 -42.00 -4.09 -4.81
N ILE A 96 -41.24 -4.40 -3.77
CA ILE A 96 -40.28 -5.51 -3.73
C ILE A 96 -40.39 -6.22 -2.37
N PRO A 97 -40.10 -7.53 -2.31
CA PRO A 97 -40.15 -8.27 -1.06
C PRO A 97 -39.12 -7.73 -0.06
N LYS A 98 -39.45 -7.81 1.22
CA LYS A 98 -38.48 -7.61 2.29
C LYS A 98 -37.59 -8.85 2.34
N ASP A 99 -36.33 -8.73 1.93
CA ASP A 99 -35.37 -9.83 1.91
C ASP A 99 -34.85 -10.12 3.33
N GLU A 100 -35.74 -10.58 4.21
CA GLU A 100 -35.42 -10.85 5.63
C GLU A 100 -34.67 -12.19 5.81
N ALA A 101 -34.71 -13.07 4.82
CA ALA A 101 -34.14 -14.41 4.91
C ALA A 101 -32.62 -14.45 4.68
N THR A 102 -32.08 -13.53 3.88
CA THR A 102 -30.63 -13.46 3.59
C THR A 102 -30.08 -12.07 3.91
N PRO A 103 -29.24 -11.92 4.96
CA PRO A 103 -28.65 -10.63 5.28
C PRO A 103 -27.79 -10.15 4.12
N THR A 104 -28.24 -9.05 3.50
CA THR A 104 -27.70 -8.52 2.25
C THR A 104 -27.27 -7.07 2.43
N ILE A 105 -26.06 -6.74 1.99
CA ILE A 105 -25.63 -5.34 1.84
C ILE A 105 -25.85 -4.85 0.40
N TYR A 106 -26.17 -3.57 0.27
CA TYR A 106 -26.32 -2.89 -1.02
C TYR A 106 -25.31 -1.75 -1.12
N LEU A 107 -24.55 -1.75 -2.21
CA LEU A 107 -23.50 -0.79 -2.50
C LEU A 107 -23.66 -0.26 -3.92
N GLY A 108 -23.67 1.06 -4.10
CA GLY A 108 -23.71 1.65 -5.44
C GLY A 108 -24.18 3.09 -5.47
N GLU A 109 -23.62 3.86 -6.40
CA GLU A 109 -24.14 5.18 -6.78
C GLU A 109 -25.17 5.00 -7.89
N LEU A 110 -26.29 5.75 -7.84
CA LEU A 110 -27.28 5.76 -8.91
C LEU A 110 -27.08 7.01 -9.77
N SER A 111 -26.99 6.82 -11.09
CA SER A 111 -27.18 7.91 -12.03
C SER A 111 -28.66 8.19 -12.28
N LEU A 112 -28.94 9.36 -12.85
CA LEU A 112 -30.31 9.83 -13.09
C LEU A 112 -31.11 8.89 -13.99
N ASP A 113 -30.47 8.13 -14.88
CA ASP A 113 -31.06 7.15 -15.79
C ASP A 113 -31.23 5.74 -15.17
N GLY A 114 -30.89 5.56 -13.90
CA GLY A 114 -30.99 4.28 -13.21
C GLY A 114 -29.79 3.36 -13.36
N GLN A 115 -28.70 3.76 -14.03
CA GLN A 115 -27.46 2.97 -14.03
C GLN A 115 -26.78 3.00 -12.65
N VAL A 116 -26.14 1.89 -12.29
CA VAL A 116 -25.41 1.72 -11.03
C VAL A 116 -23.92 1.93 -11.30
N ARG A 117 -23.38 3.03 -10.77
CA ARG A 117 -21.99 3.42 -10.92
C ARG A 117 -21.10 2.80 -9.85
N SER A 118 -19.83 2.64 -10.21
CA SER A 118 -18.81 2.11 -9.32
C SER A 118 -18.58 3.02 -8.12
N ILE A 119 -18.38 2.42 -6.95
CA ILE A 119 -17.93 3.08 -5.74
C ILE A 119 -16.47 2.75 -5.45
N ARG A 120 -15.82 3.60 -4.66
CA ARG A 120 -14.46 3.35 -4.16
C ARG A 120 -14.51 2.52 -2.88
N GLY A 121 -13.53 1.66 -2.66
CA GLY A 121 -13.48 0.87 -1.43
C GLY A 121 -14.54 -0.24 -1.38
N VAL A 122 -14.93 -0.84 -2.51
CA VAL A 122 -15.89 -1.95 -2.48
C VAL A 122 -15.30 -3.16 -1.74
N LEU A 123 -14.01 -3.47 -1.90
CA LEU A 123 -13.35 -4.58 -1.20
C LEU A 123 -13.40 -4.45 0.32
N PRO A 124 -12.92 -3.33 0.93
CA PRO A 124 -13.01 -3.18 2.38
C PRO A 124 -14.47 -3.14 2.86
N SER A 125 -15.41 -2.63 2.05
CA SER A 125 -16.84 -2.65 2.37
C SER A 125 -17.40 -4.07 2.44
N VAL A 126 -17.12 -4.88 1.42
CA VAL A 126 -17.58 -6.28 1.33
C VAL A 126 -16.90 -7.15 2.40
N LEU A 127 -15.61 -6.91 2.69
CA LEU A 127 -14.89 -7.57 3.77
C LEU A 127 -15.49 -7.25 5.14
N ALA A 128 -15.84 -5.98 5.39
CA ALA A 128 -16.52 -5.58 6.62
C ALA A 128 -17.90 -6.24 6.75
N ALA A 129 -18.68 -6.30 5.67
CA ALA A 129 -19.97 -6.98 5.66
C ALA A 129 -19.84 -8.47 5.98
N LYS A 130 -18.91 -9.18 5.34
CA LYS A 130 -18.60 -10.58 5.66
C LYS A 130 -18.28 -10.76 7.15
N ASN A 131 -17.40 -9.92 7.70
CA ASN A 131 -16.99 -10.00 9.10
C ASN A 131 -18.16 -9.74 10.09
N ASN A 132 -19.21 -9.07 9.63
CA ASN A 132 -20.45 -8.83 10.39
C ASN A 132 -21.56 -9.84 10.06
N GLY A 133 -21.24 -10.95 9.38
CA GLY A 133 -22.17 -12.06 9.15
C GLY A 133 -23.12 -11.88 7.97
N PHE A 134 -22.89 -10.90 7.09
CA PHE A 134 -23.67 -10.76 5.86
C PHE A 134 -23.30 -11.86 4.86
N ALA A 135 -24.33 -12.51 4.32
CA ALA A 135 -24.17 -13.64 3.39
C ALA A 135 -24.14 -13.19 1.93
N ARG A 136 -24.62 -11.98 1.62
CA ARG A 136 -24.76 -11.47 0.26
C ARG A 136 -24.38 -9.99 0.13
N ALA A 137 -23.82 -9.62 -1.02
CA ALA A 137 -23.57 -8.24 -1.40
C ALA A 137 -24.01 -7.96 -2.84
N LEU A 138 -24.88 -6.97 -3.03
CA LEU A 138 -25.16 -6.40 -4.35
C LEU A 138 -24.22 -5.23 -4.59
N VAL A 139 -23.45 -5.29 -5.67
CA VAL A 139 -22.39 -4.34 -6.00
C VAL A 139 -22.48 -3.89 -7.46
N PRO A 140 -21.95 -2.71 -7.81
CA PRO A 140 -21.90 -2.26 -9.19
C PRO A 140 -21.12 -3.26 -10.06
N PHE A 141 -21.54 -3.47 -11.30
CA PHE A 141 -20.89 -4.40 -12.22
C PHE A 141 -19.38 -4.16 -12.37
N LYS A 142 -18.98 -2.88 -12.49
CA LYS A 142 -17.56 -2.47 -12.57
C LYS A 142 -16.74 -2.78 -11.32
N ASN A 143 -17.39 -3.00 -10.18
CA ASN A 143 -16.76 -3.35 -8.90
C ASN A 143 -16.78 -4.87 -8.63
N TYR A 144 -17.42 -5.67 -9.48
CA TYR A 144 -17.64 -7.10 -9.24
C TYR A 144 -16.33 -7.88 -9.03
N ALA A 145 -15.35 -7.64 -9.89
CA ALA A 145 -14.06 -8.33 -9.86
C ALA A 145 -13.34 -8.13 -8.51
N GLU A 146 -13.39 -6.91 -8.01
CA GLU A 146 -12.82 -6.54 -6.72
C GLU A 146 -13.61 -7.15 -5.55
N ALA A 147 -14.94 -7.10 -5.60
CA ALA A 147 -15.80 -7.65 -4.55
C ALA A 147 -15.70 -9.19 -4.45
N LYS A 148 -15.60 -9.91 -5.59
CA LYS A 148 -15.46 -11.38 -5.66
C LYS A 148 -14.17 -11.88 -4.98
N CYS A 149 -13.19 -11.00 -4.76
CA CYS A 149 -11.96 -11.33 -4.02
C CYS A 149 -12.21 -11.71 -2.55
N VAL A 150 -13.36 -11.33 -1.98
CA VAL A 150 -13.73 -11.64 -0.60
C VAL A 150 -14.42 -13.01 -0.57
N PHE A 151 -13.69 -14.06 -0.18
CA PHE A 151 -14.27 -15.39 -0.03
C PHE A 151 -15.26 -15.45 1.14
N GLY A 152 -16.37 -16.18 0.95
CA GLY A 152 -17.37 -16.44 2.00
C GLY A 152 -18.57 -15.48 2.03
N ILE A 153 -18.72 -14.63 1.01
CA ILE A 153 -19.92 -13.80 0.78
C ILE A 153 -20.34 -13.94 -0.68
N ASN A 154 -21.64 -14.08 -0.95
CA ASN A 154 -22.15 -14.17 -2.31
C ASN A 154 -22.26 -12.77 -2.93
N VAL A 155 -21.46 -12.50 -3.97
CA VAL A 155 -21.41 -11.19 -4.63
C VAL A 155 -22.25 -11.24 -5.91
N ILE A 156 -23.15 -10.27 -6.05
CA ILE A 156 -24.03 -10.13 -7.22
C ILE A 156 -23.74 -8.79 -7.89
N ALA A 157 -23.40 -8.85 -9.17
CA ALA A 157 -23.15 -7.68 -10.00
C ALA A 157 -24.47 -7.12 -10.57
N ILE A 158 -24.64 -5.81 -10.51
CA ILE A 158 -25.76 -5.10 -11.14
C ILE A 158 -25.25 -3.95 -12.01
N ASN A 159 -25.79 -3.78 -13.23
CA ASN A 159 -25.49 -2.63 -14.08
C ASN A 159 -26.49 -1.49 -13.85
N SER A 160 -27.73 -1.83 -13.47
CA SER A 160 -28.82 -0.88 -13.32
C SER A 160 -29.70 -1.19 -12.11
N LEU A 161 -30.52 -0.22 -11.72
CA LEU A 161 -31.56 -0.41 -10.72
C LEU A 161 -32.54 -1.50 -11.18
N ASP A 162 -32.90 -1.54 -12.46
CA ASP A 162 -33.75 -2.59 -13.03
C ASP A 162 -33.19 -4.00 -12.80
N ASP A 163 -31.87 -4.20 -12.98
CA ASP A 163 -31.22 -5.49 -12.69
C ASP A 163 -31.37 -5.88 -11.22
N ALA A 164 -31.21 -4.91 -10.30
CA ALA A 164 -31.40 -5.14 -8.88
C ALA A 164 -32.86 -5.49 -8.55
N LEU A 165 -33.83 -4.82 -9.17
CA LEU A 165 -35.25 -5.08 -8.97
C LEU A 165 -35.67 -6.43 -9.54
N ARG A 166 -35.17 -6.78 -10.72
CA ARG A 166 -35.40 -8.09 -11.34
C ARG A 166 -34.90 -9.19 -10.41
N TYR A 167 -33.66 -9.10 -9.95
CA TYR A 167 -33.09 -10.03 -9.00
C TYR A 167 -33.91 -10.14 -7.70
N LEU A 168 -34.29 -9.01 -7.09
CA LEU A 168 -35.04 -9.00 -5.84
C LEU A 168 -36.48 -9.51 -5.99
N ARG A 169 -37.10 -9.36 -7.17
CA ARG A 169 -38.48 -9.81 -7.45
C ARG A 169 -38.55 -11.28 -7.86
N THR A 170 -37.60 -11.75 -8.67
CA THR A 170 -37.68 -13.07 -9.32
C THR A 170 -36.61 -14.04 -8.84
N GLY A 171 -35.54 -13.56 -8.21
CA GLY A 171 -34.33 -14.33 -7.91
C GLY A 171 -33.42 -14.56 -9.12
N GLU A 172 -33.75 -14.01 -10.29
CA GLU A 172 -32.95 -14.14 -11.50
C GLU A 172 -31.65 -13.34 -11.37
N ILE A 173 -30.52 -14.03 -11.41
CA ILE A 173 -29.20 -13.41 -11.29
C ILE A 173 -28.88 -12.71 -12.62
N PRO A 174 -28.63 -11.39 -12.62
CA PRO A 174 -28.18 -10.68 -13.82
C PRO A 174 -26.87 -11.29 -14.33
N ASN A 175 -26.65 -11.28 -15.65
CA ASN A 175 -25.44 -11.86 -16.25
C ASN A 175 -24.19 -11.40 -15.50
N SER A 176 -23.53 -12.36 -14.82
CA SER A 176 -22.24 -12.11 -14.21
C SER A 176 -21.24 -11.80 -15.33
N PRO A 177 -20.28 -10.89 -15.13
CA PRO A 177 -19.16 -10.78 -16.06
C PRO A 177 -18.59 -12.18 -16.30
N GLU A 178 -18.28 -12.51 -17.56
CA GLU A 178 -17.41 -13.65 -17.86
C GLU A 178 -16.20 -13.55 -16.94
N GLU A 179 -15.78 -14.68 -16.35
CA GLU A 179 -14.68 -14.67 -15.40
C GLU A 179 -13.54 -13.90 -16.04
N LEU A 180 -13.19 -12.74 -15.46
CA LEU A 180 -11.98 -12.03 -15.84
C LEU A 180 -10.88 -13.07 -15.66
N GLU A 181 -10.41 -13.60 -16.78
CA GLU A 181 -9.28 -14.50 -16.80
C GLU A 181 -8.21 -13.80 -15.98
N ARG A 182 -7.71 -14.51 -14.96
CA ARG A 182 -6.59 -14.01 -14.20
C ARG A 182 -5.48 -13.83 -15.23
N ASP A 183 -5.14 -12.59 -15.57
CA ASP A 183 -3.86 -12.31 -16.21
C ASP A 183 -2.80 -12.69 -15.17
N GLU A 184 -2.43 -13.98 -15.16
CA GLU A 184 -1.45 -14.56 -14.24
C GLU A 184 -0.03 -14.09 -14.57
N THR A 185 0.14 -13.36 -15.68
CA THR A 185 1.40 -12.74 -16.04
C THR A 185 1.51 -11.37 -15.39
N ASP A 186 1.88 -11.35 -14.11
CA ASP A 186 2.60 -10.20 -13.56
C ASP A 186 3.89 -10.06 -14.41
N TYR A 187 3.88 -9.20 -15.44
CA TYR A 187 5.08 -8.88 -16.21
C TYR A 187 6.04 -8.15 -15.27
N PHE A 188 7.18 -8.76 -14.95
CA PHE A 188 8.20 -8.14 -14.11
C PHE A 188 9.51 -7.97 -14.87
N LEU A 189 10.24 -6.91 -14.51
CA LEU A 189 11.59 -6.66 -14.98
C LEU A 189 12.56 -7.66 -14.34
N ASP A 190 13.47 -8.21 -15.12
CA ASP A 190 14.43 -9.20 -14.65
C ASP A 190 15.78 -8.55 -14.29
N LEU A 191 16.40 -9.00 -13.20
CA LEU A 191 17.76 -8.66 -12.81
C LEU A 191 18.81 -9.14 -13.81
N CYS A 192 18.50 -10.13 -14.64
CA CYS A 192 19.42 -10.60 -15.67
C CYS A 192 19.75 -9.50 -16.70
N ASP A 193 18.84 -8.55 -16.91
CA ASP A 193 19.00 -7.38 -17.78
C ASP A 193 20.02 -6.36 -17.25
N VAL A 194 20.38 -6.43 -15.97
CA VAL A 194 21.32 -5.50 -15.34
C VAL A 194 22.75 -5.96 -15.62
N ALA A 195 23.37 -5.37 -16.65
CA ALA A 195 24.77 -5.60 -16.98
C ALA A 195 25.72 -5.06 -15.89
N GLY A 196 26.66 -5.90 -15.44
CA GLY A 196 27.66 -5.52 -14.42
C GLY A 196 27.09 -5.34 -13.01
N GLN A 197 27.78 -4.57 -12.16
CA GLN A 197 27.28 -4.16 -10.84
C GLN A 197 26.97 -5.28 -9.83
N LEU A 198 27.84 -6.30 -9.76
CA LEU A 198 27.70 -7.42 -8.82
C LEU A 198 27.53 -6.95 -7.37
N GLY A 199 28.24 -5.90 -6.95
CA GLY A 199 28.13 -5.32 -5.61
C GLY A 199 26.73 -4.76 -5.32
N ALA A 200 26.14 -4.03 -6.26
CA ALA A 200 24.80 -3.47 -6.10
C ALA A 200 23.74 -4.57 -6.09
N ARG A 201 23.83 -5.56 -6.99
CA ARG A 201 22.91 -6.71 -7.03
C ARG A 201 22.93 -7.51 -5.73
N LYS A 202 24.12 -7.80 -5.19
CA LYS A 202 24.26 -8.44 -3.87
C LYS A 202 23.64 -7.60 -2.75
N ALA A 203 23.85 -6.29 -2.77
CA ALA A 203 23.26 -5.40 -1.77
C ALA A 203 21.72 -5.37 -1.84
N LEU A 204 21.13 -5.43 -3.04
CA LEU A 204 19.69 -5.57 -3.25
C LEU A 204 19.17 -6.90 -2.68
N GLU A 205 19.88 -8.01 -2.89
CA GLU A 205 19.55 -9.31 -2.32
C GLU A 205 19.56 -9.27 -0.79
N ILE A 206 20.64 -8.78 -0.17
CA ILE A 206 20.73 -8.65 1.29
C ILE A 206 19.63 -7.72 1.83
N ALA A 207 19.32 -6.64 1.11
CA ALA A 207 18.23 -5.75 1.48
C ALA A 207 16.87 -6.48 1.44
N ALA A 208 16.62 -7.26 0.38
CA ALA A 208 15.43 -8.09 0.22
C ALA A 208 15.30 -9.15 1.31
N ILE A 209 16.39 -9.81 1.71
CA ILE A 209 16.39 -10.80 2.80
C ILE A 209 15.94 -10.15 4.10
N GLY A 210 16.65 -9.11 4.54
CA GLY A 210 16.44 -8.50 5.85
C GLY A 210 15.32 -7.48 5.94
N GLY A 211 14.73 -7.07 4.80
CA GLY A 211 13.80 -5.94 4.75
C GLY A 211 14.47 -4.62 5.10
N HIS A 212 15.68 -4.40 4.60
CA HIS A 212 16.50 -3.23 4.90
C HIS A 212 16.19 -2.05 3.97
N HIS A 213 16.27 -0.85 4.52
CA HIS A 213 16.18 0.37 3.71
C HIS A 213 17.51 0.67 3.02
N LEU A 214 17.43 1.11 1.77
CA LEU A 214 18.57 1.20 0.86
C LEU A 214 18.76 2.64 0.34
N LEU A 215 20.01 3.11 0.29
CA LEU A 215 20.41 4.33 -0.42
C LEU A 215 21.40 3.97 -1.52
N LEU A 216 21.02 4.27 -2.76
CA LEU A 216 21.85 4.14 -3.97
C LEU A 216 22.44 5.51 -4.31
N ILE A 217 23.76 5.62 -4.28
CA ILE A 217 24.47 6.84 -4.66
C ILE A 217 25.26 6.54 -5.92
N GLY A 218 25.16 7.37 -6.94
CA GLY A 218 25.94 7.16 -8.16
C GLY A 218 25.72 8.25 -9.19
N PRO A 219 26.65 8.46 -10.13
CA PRO A 219 26.47 9.36 -11.26
C PRO A 219 25.17 9.10 -12.05
N PRO A 220 24.68 10.06 -12.86
CA PRO A 220 23.57 9.81 -13.77
C PRO A 220 23.93 8.70 -14.77
N GLY A 221 22.92 7.92 -15.22
CA GLY A 221 23.11 6.84 -16.19
C GLY A 221 23.75 5.55 -15.63
N THR A 222 23.91 5.44 -14.30
CA THR A 222 24.44 4.23 -13.64
C THR A 222 23.39 3.15 -13.38
N GLY A 223 22.15 3.31 -13.84
CA GLY A 223 21.10 2.29 -13.66
C GLY A 223 20.50 2.21 -12.25
N LYS A 224 20.58 3.27 -11.42
CA LYS A 224 19.95 3.30 -10.08
C LYS A 224 18.44 3.01 -10.13
N THR A 225 17.73 3.68 -11.03
CA THR A 225 16.29 3.48 -11.27
C THR A 225 16.03 2.07 -11.78
N MET A 226 16.84 1.60 -12.73
CA MET A 226 16.77 0.24 -13.29
C MET A 226 16.91 -0.84 -12.20
N LEU A 227 17.86 -0.68 -11.26
CA LEU A 227 18.01 -1.57 -10.10
C LEU A 227 16.79 -1.53 -9.19
N ALA A 228 16.29 -0.34 -8.85
CA ALA A 228 15.19 -0.17 -7.91
C ALA A 228 13.88 -0.79 -8.41
N GLU A 229 13.54 -0.62 -9.69
CA GLU A 229 12.34 -1.18 -10.31
C GLU A 229 12.30 -2.72 -10.32
N ARG A 230 13.46 -3.37 -10.17
CA ARG A 230 13.58 -4.84 -10.13
C ARG A 230 13.47 -5.42 -8.72
N ILE A 231 13.51 -4.60 -7.67
CA ILE A 231 13.38 -5.08 -6.28
C ILE A 231 12.08 -5.88 -6.03
N PRO A 232 10.89 -5.48 -6.51
CA PRO A 232 9.67 -6.27 -6.36
C PRO A 232 9.79 -7.70 -6.92
N SER A 233 10.57 -7.88 -7.99
CA SER A 233 10.77 -9.19 -8.64
C SER A 233 11.62 -10.16 -7.80
N ILE A 234 12.42 -9.67 -6.85
CA ILE A 234 13.24 -10.49 -5.94
C ILE A 234 12.66 -10.65 -4.54
N LEU A 235 11.68 -9.81 -4.18
CA LEU A 235 10.97 -9.96 -2.91
C LEU A 235 10.08 -11.22 -2.93
N PRO A 236 9.83 -11.86 -1.78
CA PRO A 236 8.86 -12.95 -1.69
C PRO A 236 7.47 -12.51 -2.16
N PRO A 237 6.67 -13.42 -2.73
CA PRO A 237 5.28 -13.12 -3.06
C PRO A 237 4.49 -12.75 -1.79
N LEU A 238 3.50 -11.87 -1.96
CA LEU A 238 2.58 -11.51 -0.89
C LEU A 238 1.74 -12.72 -0.46
N ASP A 239 1.51 -12.85 0.84
CA ASP A 239 0.53 -13.79 1.40
C ASP A 239 -0.91 -13.27 1.22
N GLU A 240 -1.90 -14.15 1.36
CA GLU A 240 -3.31 -13.81 1.10
C GLU A 240 -3.79 -12.60 1.90
N GLU A 241 -3.40 -12.51 3.17
CA GLU A 241 -3.73 -11.38 4.04
C GLU A 241 -3.11 -10.07 3.51
N SER A 242 -1.82 -10.07 3.15
CA SER A 242 -1.18 -8.89 2.58
C SER A 242 -1.77 -8.51 1.22
N ILE A 243 -2.17 -9.49 0.40
CA ILE A 243 -2.81 -9.21 -0.90
C ILE A 243 -4.12 -8.44 -0.67
N LEU A 244 -4.95 -8.88 0.28
CA LEU A 244 -6.21 -8.21 0.61
C LEU A 244 -5.97 -6.81 1.20
N GLU A 245 -5.01 -6.66 2.13
CA GLU A 245 -4.64 -5.35 2.69
C GLU A 245 -4.23 -4.36 1.60
N VAL A 246 -3.34 -4.78 0.70
CA VAL A 246 -2.83 -3.91 -0.36
C VAL A 246 -3.92 -3.60 -1.38
N THR A 247 -4.72 -4.59 -1.79
CA THR A 247 -5.83 -4.38 -2.72
C THR A 247 -6.87 -3.41 -2.13
N ALA A 248 -7.15 -3.49 -0.83
CA ALA A 248 -8.06 -2.56 -0.14
C ALA A 248 -7.55 -1.10 -0.17
N ILE A 249 -6.24 -0.88 0.01
CA ILE A 249 -5.65 0.46 -0.06
C ILE A 249 -5.79 1.05 -1.47
N HIS A 250 -5.47 0.26 -2.50
CA HIS A 250 -5.57 0.68 -3.90
C HIS A 250 -7.03 0.92 -4.33
N SER A 251 -7.99 0.17 -3.77
CA SER A 251 -9.41 0.38 -3.98
C SER A 251 -9.89 1.75 -3.50
N ILE A 252 -9.51 2.14 -2.28
CA ILE A 252 -9.86 3.45 -1.72
C ILE A 252 -9.17 4.58 -2.50
N ALA A 253 -7.92 4.36 -2.89
CA ALA A 253 -7.17 5.30 -3.71
C ALA A 253 -7.79 5.48 -5.11
N GLY A 254 -8.47 4.45 -5.63
CA GLY A 254 -9.00 4.40 -6.99
C GLY A 254 -7.92 4.11 -8.04
N THR A 255 -6.84 3.43 -7.65
CA THR A 255 -5.67 3.11 -8.50
C THR A 255 -5.59 1.63 -8.88
N LEU A 256 -6.67 0.86 -8.69
CA LEU A 256 -6.74 -0.55 -9.08
C LEU A 256 -6.69 -0.77 -10.60
N LEU A 257 -6.93 0.25 -11.42
CA LEU A 257 -6.80 0.13 -12.88
C LEU A 257 -5.35 -0.11 -13.32
N ASP A 258 -4.37 0.29 -12.49
CA ASP A 258 -2.94 0.19 -12.81
C ASP A 258 -2.29 -1.11 -12.25
N ARG A 259 -3.08 -1.99 -11.63
CA ARG A 259 -2.58 -3.22 -10.97
C ARG A 259 -3.56 -4.37 -11.14
N ALA A 260 -3.07 -5.55 -11.50
CA ALA A 260 -3.88 -6.77 -11.51
C ALA A 260 -4.48 -7.06 -10.11
N LEU A 261 -5.78 -7.36 -10.09
CA LEU A 261 -6.48 -7.72 -8.86
C LEU A 261 -5.83 -8.95 -8.23
N LEU A 262 -5.64 -8.91 -6.91
CA LEU A 262 -4.97 -9.97 -6.14
C LEU A 262 -3.53 -10.31 -6.59
N SER A 263 -2.84 -9.39 -7.28
CA SER A 263 -1.44 -9.60 -7.68
C SER A 263 -0.57 -9.97 -6.48
N LYS A 264 0.18 -11.07 -6.63
CA LYS A 264 1.14 -11.57 -5.64
C LYS A 264 2.42 -10.73 -5.61
N LEU A 265 2.61 -9.87 -6.62
CA LEU A 265 3.76 -8.99 -6.70
C LEU A 265 3.64 -7.85 -5.65
N PRO A 266 4.69 -7.60 -4.86
CA PRO A 266 4.73 -6.43 -3.99
C PRO A 266 4.60 -5.13 -4.81
N PRO A 267 3.84 -4.12 -4.35
CA PRO A 267 3.69 -2.87 -5.08
C PRO A 267 5.02 -2.13 -5.21
N PHE A 268 5.22 -1.47 -6.35
CA PHE A 268 6.30 -0.51 -6.55
C PHE A 268 5.71 0.88 -6.75
N VAL A 269 6.05 1.81 -5.87
CA VAL A 269 5.56 3.18 -5.94
C VAL A 269 6.75 4.13 -6.05
N SER A 270 6.80 4.87 -7.15
CA SER A 270 7.87 5.82 -7.46
C SER A 270 7.32 7.23 -7.64
N PRO A 271 7.01 7.96 -6.54
CA PRO A 271 6.62 9.36 -6.64
C PRO A 271 7.75 10.19 -7.25
N HIS A 272 7.42 11.12 -8.13
CA HIS A 272 8.39 12.07 -8.67
C HIS A 272 8.94 12.96 -7.55
N HIS A 273 10.19 13.42 -7.62
CA HIS A 273 10.82 14.20 -6.54
C HIS A 273 10.12 15.54 -6.23
N THR A 274 9.28 16.04 -7.16
CA THR A 274 8.41 17.23 -6.98
C THR A 274 7.11 16.95 -6.21
N THR A 275 6.92 15.70 -5.75
CA THR A 275 5.73 15.29 -4.98
C THR A 275 5.63 16.08 -3.68
N THR A 276 4.42 16.55 -3.38
CA THR A 276 4.14 17.31 -2.16
C THR A 276 4.00 16.40 -0.93
N ALA A 277 4.18 16.94 0.27
CA ALA A 277 4.01 16.17 1.51
C ALA A 277 2.61 15.50 1.62
N PRO A 278 1.48 16.15 1.24
CA PRO A 278 0.18 15.49 1.22
C PRO A 278 0.06 14.36 0.19
N ALA A 279 0.75 14.40 -0.94
CA ALA A 279 0.77 13.30 -1.90
C ALA A 279 1.66 12.13 -1.40
N MET A 280 2.71 12.44 -0.65
CA MET A 280 3.62 11.45 -0.07
C MET A 280 2.98 10.66 1.09
N ILE A 281 2.48 11.39 2.08
CA ILE A 281 1.84 10.83 3.28
C ILE A 281 0.38 10.46 3.01
N GLY A 282 -0.35 11.33 2.34
CA GLY A 282 -1.80 11.24 2.18
C GLY A 282 -2.50 12.46 2.77
N GLY A 283 -3.79 12.58 2.46
CA GLY A 283 -4.62 13.69 2.88
C GLY A 283 -5.74 13.98 1.90
N GLY A 284 -6.30 15.18 2.01
CA GLY A 284 -7.40 15.68 1.17
C GLY A 284 -8.32 16.58 1.98
N ALA A 285 -8.94 17.56 1.29
CA ALA A 285 -9.84 18.51 1.93
C ALA A 285 -11.24 17.92 2.18
N HIS A 286 -11.75 17.12 1.23
CA HIS A 286 -13.10 16.53 1.29
C HIS A 286 -13.10 15.07 1.75
N ALA A 287 -12.03 14.31 1.47
CA ALA A 287 -11.86 12.93 1.90
C ALA A 287 -10.39 12.65 2.17
N ILE A 288 -10.08 11.93 3.26
CA ILE A 288 -8.70 11.58 3.63
C ILE A 288 -8.27 10.37 2.81
N ARG A 289 -7.39 10.59 1.83
CA ARG A 289 -6.90 9.53 0.94
C ARG A 289 -5.51 9.03 1.36
N PRO A 290 -5.19 7.75 1.08
CA PRO A 290 -3.84 7.23 1.26
C PRO A 290 -2.85 7.97 0.34
N GLY A 291 -1.64 8.21 0.83
CA GLY A 291 -0.53 8.72 0.02
C GLY A 291 0.35 7.61 -0.55
N ALA A 292 1.41 7.99 -1.26
CA ALA A 292 2.35 7.06 -1.88
C ALA A 292 3.03 6.10 -0.87
N THR A 293 3.22 6.52 0.38
CA THR A 293 3.70 5.63 1.47
C THR A 293 2.74 4.48 1.79
N SER A 294 1.44 4.73 1.78
CA SER A 294 0.42 3.70 2.02
C SER A 294 0.20 2.84 0.78
N LEU A 295 0.30 3.43 -0.43
CA LEU A 295 0.26 2.67 -1.68
C LEU A 295 1.45 1.70 -1.81
N ALA A 296 2.60 2.03 -1.21
CA ALA A 296 3.77 1.16 -1.17
C ALA A 296 3.68 0.04 -0.12
N HIS A 297 2.55 -0.12 0.58
CA HIS A 297 2.40 -1.09 1.67
C HIS A 297 2.77 -2.52 1.24
N LYS A 298 3.55 -3.21 2.06
CA LYS A 298 4.20 -4.52 1.82
C LYS A 298 5.05 -4.59 0.55
N GLY A 299 5.39 -3.46 -0.06
CA GLY A 299 6.22 -3.37 -1.25
C GLY A 299 7.38 -2.41 -1.10
N VAL A 300 7.65 -1.65 -2.15
CA VAL A 300 8.81 -0.79 -2.29
C VAL A 300 8.36 0.65 -2.56
N LEU A 301 8.86 1.57 -1.75
CA LEU A 301 8.78 3.00 -2.02
C LEU A 301 10.13 3.47 -2.57
N PHE A 302 10.16 3.84 -3.84
CA PHE A 302 11.36 4.35 -4.49
C PHE A 302 11.28 5.87 -4.66
N ILE A 303 12.33 6.58 -4.27
CA ILE A 303 12.43 8.02 -4.52
C ILE A 303 13.73 8.28 -5.25
N ASP A 304 13.60 8.62 -6.53
CA ASP A 304 14.73 9.09 -7.32
C ASP A 304 15.07 10.53 -6.97
N GLU A 305 16.34 10.88 -7.17
CA GLU A 305 16.86 12.22 -6.92
C GLU A 305 16.47 12.77 -5.53
N ALA A 306 16.57 11.93 -4.49
CA ALA A 306 16.08 12.25 -3.15
C ALA A 306 16.56 13.63 -2.60
N PRO A 307 17.80 14.09 -2.83
CA PRO A 307 18.22 15.43 -2.41
C PRO A 307 17.53 16.60 -3.14
N GLU A 308 16.81 16.35 -4.24
CA GLU A 308 16.01 17.37 -4.95
C GLU A 308 14.58 17.50 -4.42
N CYS A 309 14.15 16.61 -3.54
CA CYS A 309 12.86 16.73 -2.88
C CYS A 309 12.75 18.06 -2.11
N ALA A 310 11.54 18.65 -2.15
CA ALA A 310 11.25 19.85 -1.38
C ALA A 310 11.48 19.61 0.13
N ARG A 311 11.86 20.68 0.83
CA ARG A 311 12.15 20.63 2.27
C ARG A 311 10.98 20.01 3.05
N GLY A 312 11.28 19.08 3.94
CA GLY A 312 10.31 18.43 4.81
C GLY A 312 9.54 17.26 4.19
N VAL A 313 9.58 17.05 2.86
CA VAL A 313 8.89 15.91 2.23
C VAL A 313 9.48 14.58 2.69
N LEU A 314 10.81 14.43 2.66
CA LEU A 314 11.45 13.20 3.13
C LEU A 314 11.38 13.05 4.66
N ASP A 315 11.43 14.15 5.42
CA ASP A 315 11.31 14.10 6.89
C ASP A 315 9.93 13.61 7.35
N SER A 316 8.93 13.74 6.48
CA SER A 316 7.58 13.25 6.67
C SER A 316 7.52 11.71 6.67
N LEU A 317 8.51 11.03 6.08
CA LEU A 317 8.64 9.57 6.08
C LEU A 317 9.06 8.98 7.43
N ARG A 318 9.52 9.79 8.40
CA ARG A 318 10.03 9.27 9.68
C ARG A 318 8.98 8.47 10.45
N GLN A 319 7.76 8.98 10.54
CA GLN A 319 6.66 8.28 11.22
C GLN A 319 6.38 6.91 10.59
N PRO A 320 6.10 6.80 9.27
CA PRO A 320 5.82 5.48 8.69
C PRO A 320 7.01 4.52 8.74
N LEU A 321 8.26 5.00 8.69
CA LEU A 321 9.45 4.15 8.84
C LEU A 321 9.59 3.56 10.26
N GLU A 322 8.99 4.16 11.28
CA GLU A 322 9.08 3.70 12.67
C GLU A 322 7.91 2.83 13.09
N SER A 323 6.68 3.29 12.88
CA SER A 323 5.47 2.59 13.30
C SER A 323 4.96 1.60 12.26
N GLY A 324 5.36 1.76 10.99
CA GLY A 324 4.74 1.06 9.87
C GLY A 324 3.27 1.44 9.63
N ASN A 325 2.78 2.49 10.30
CA ASN A 325 1.40 2.96 10.24
C ASN A 325 1.38 4.50 10.24
N LEU A 326 0.44 5.06 9.50
CA LEU A 326 0.33 6.50 9.34
C LEU A 326 -1.06 6.97 9.70
N THR A 327 -1.14 7.85 10.70
CA THR A 327 -2.40 8.48 11.12
C THR A 327 -2.49 9.90 10.55
N ILE A 328 -3.52 10.15 9.76
CA ILE A 328 -3.78 11.43 9.12
C ILE A 328 -5.01 12.06 9.79
N SER A 329 -4.80 13.17 10.50
CA SER A 329 -5.87 13.95 11.13
C SER A 329 -6.14 15.24 10.36
N ARG A 330 -7.40 15.48 9.99
CA ARG A 330 -7.89 16.67 9.28
C ARG A 330 -9.22 17.12 9.89
N ALA A 331 -9.76 18.26 9.45
CA ALA A 331 -11.06 18.76 9.90
C ALA A 331 -12.21 17.76 9.66
N VAL A 332 -12.10 16.94 8.61
CA VAL A 332 -13.11 15.93 8.24
C VAL A 332 -13.01 14.65 9.08
N GLY A 333 -11.92 14.43 9.82
CA GLY A 333 -11.74 13.26 10.67
C GLY A 333 -10.29 12.82 10.86
N SER A 334 -10.10 11.64 11.46
CA SER A 334 -8.79 10.99 11.60
C SER A 334 -8.84 9.57 11.06
N VAL A 335 -7.87 9.21 10.22
CA VAL A 335 -7.79 7.90 9.58
C VAL A 335 -6.38 7.36 9.70
N THR A 336 -6.25 6.06 9.98
CA THR A 336 -4.97 5.36 9.99
C THR A 336 -4.85 4.44 8.78
N TYR A 337 -3.77 4.57 8.03
CA TYR A 337 -3.39 3.68 6.94
C TYR A 337 -2.11 2.92 7.28
N PRO A 338 -1.99 1.64 6.91
CA PRO A 338 -0.77 0.89 7.10
C PRO A 338 0.25 1.29 6.02
N ALA A 339 1.52 1.37 6.38
CA ALA A 339 2.61 1.91 5.57
C ALA A 339 3.95 1.20 5.83
N ARG A 340 3.94 -0.14 5.86
CA ARG A 340 5.13 -0.99 5.96
C ARG A 340 5.71 -1.21 4.58
N PHE A 341 6.74 -0.47 4.20
CA PHE A 341 7.39 -0.58 2.89
C PHE A 341 8.90 -0.65 3.04
N MET A 342 9.58 -1.18 2.03
CA MET A 342 11.02 -1.02 1.87
C MET A 342 11.29 0.33 1.21
N LEU A 343 11.95 1.25 1.92
CA LEU A 343 12.42 2.51 1.36
C LEU A 343 13.69 2.30 0.53
N VAL A 344 13.67 2.79 -0.70
CA VAL A 344 14.83 2.85 -1.59
C VAL A 344 14.99 4.28 -2.06
N LEU A 345 16.10 4.91 -1.69
CA LEU A 345 16.44 6.25 -2.15
C LEU A 345 17.54 6.16 -3.21
N ALA A 346 17.42 6.94 -4.27
CA ALA A 346 18.53 7.20 -5.17
C ALA A 346 18.97 8.66 -5.07
N ALA A 347 20.28 8.87 -5.08
CA ALA A 347 20.88 10.21 -5.03
C ALA A 347 22.06 10.29 -6.00
N ASN A 348 22.25 11.48 -6.56
CA ASN A 348 23.51 11.82 -7.20
C ASN A 348 24.56 12.11 -6.12
N PRO A 349 25.86 11.93 -6.40
CA PRO A 349 26.91 12.21 -5.42
C PRO A 349 27.13 13.72 -5.21
N CYS A 350 26.72 14.55 -6.17
CA CYS A 350 26.78 16.01 -6.11
C CYS A 350 25.73 16.65 -7.02
N PRO A 351 25.49 17.97 -6.93
CA PRO A 351 24.53 18.67 -7.79
C PRO A 351 24.81 18.52 -9.29
N CYS A 352 26.08 18.43 -9.70
CA CYS A 352 26.42 18.24 -11.11
C CYS A 352 26.48 16.78 -11.55
N GLY A 353 26.25 15.81 -10.66
CA GLY A 353 26.27 14.37 -10.95
C GLY A 353 27.64 13.76 -11.28
N ARG A 354 28.69 14.56 -11.49
CA ARG A 354 30.00 14.13 -12.02
C ARG A 354 31.05 13.84 -10.94
N PHE A 355 30.67 13.78 -9.67
CA PHE A 355 31.57 13.42 -8.59
C PHE A 355 31.71 11.89 -8.51
N SER A 356 32.72 11.34 -9.18
CA SER A 356 33.09 9.92 -9.11
C SER A 356 34.61 9.77 -8.99
N GLY A 357 35.07 8.75 -8.26
CA GLY A 357 36.49 8.50 -8.01
C GLY A 357 37.20 9.73 -7.43
N ARG A 358 38.29 10.18 -8.07
CA ARG A 358 39.06 11.38 -7.64
C ARG A 358 38.40 12.72 -7.98
N GLY A 359 37.15 12.75 -8.43
CA GLY A 359 36.39 13.99 -8.68
C GLY A 359 36.89 14.88 -9.82
N ARG A 360 37.75 14.36 -10.72
CA ARG A 360 38.41 15.15 -11.80
C ARG A 360 37.44 15.82 -12.77
N SER A 361 36.25 15.27 -12.95
CA SER A 361 35.17 15.78 -13.82
C SER A 361 34.15 16.65 -13.09
N CYS A 362 34.26 16.77 -11.76
CA CYS A 362 33.32 17.50 -10.94
C CYS A 362 33.72 18.98 -10.87
N THR A 363 32.76 19.87 -11.08
CA THR A 363 32.94 21.32 -10.96
C THR A 363 32.41 21.87 -9.64
N CYS A 364 31.87 21.01 -8.77
CA CYS A 364 31.32 21.43 -7.48
C CYS A 364 32.42 21.58 -6.42
N THR A 365 32.31 22.61 -5.59
CA THR A 365 33.15 22.73 -4.39
C THR A 365 32.76 21.69 -3.34
N GLN A 366 33.68 21.33 -2.46
CA GLN A 366 33.41 20.40 -1.35
C GLN A 366 32.25 20.88 -0.45
N VAL A 367 32.13 22.20 -0.25
CA VAL A 367 31.01 22.81 0.49
C VAL A 367 29.69 22.59 -0.24
N ALA A 368 29.66 22.72 -1.56
CA ALA A 368 28.45 22.48 -2.36
C ALA A 368 28.02 21.00 -2.33
N ILE A 369 28.98 20.07 -2.38
CA ILE A 369 28.73 18.63 -2.26
C ILE A 369 28.14 18.29 -0.89
N ARG A 370 28.78 18.76 0.19
CA ARG A 370 28.28 18.56 1.55
C ARG A 370 26.88 19.15 1.74
N ARG A 371 26.65 20.38 1.28
CA ARG A 371 25.33 21.04 1.37
C ARG A 371 24.24 20.28 0.61
N TYR A 372 24.60 19.69 -0.54
CA TYR A 372 23.69 18.88 -1.33
C TYR A 372 23.26 17.62 -0.59
N LEU A 373 24.23 16.83 -0.12
CA LEU A 373 23.95 15.61 0.63
C LEU A 373 23.28 15.88 1.99
N GLN A 374 23.57 17.03 2.62
CA GLN A 374 22.91 17.48 3.85
C GLN A 374 21.41 17.77 3.69
N ARG A 375 20.88 17.85 2.46
CA ARG A 375 19.43 17.90 2.24
C ARG A 375 18.75 16.60 2.67
N LEU A 376 19.48 15.48 2.67
CA LEU A 376 19.06 14.26 3.34
C LEU A 376 19.32 14.43 4.83
N SER A 377 18.25 14.53 5.62
CA SER A 377 18.38 14.80 7.04
C SER A 377 19.06 13.64 7.77
N GLY A 378 19.88 13.97 8.77
CA GLY A 378 20.52 12.97 9.64
C GLY A 378 19.53 11.96 10.23
N PRO A 379 18.38 12.40 10.78
CA PRO A 379 17.34 11.50 11.26
C PRO A 379 16.80 10.51 10.22
N LEU A 380 16.71 10.89 8.94
CA LEU A 380 16.32 9.99 7.86
C LEU A 380 17.45 9.01 7.50
N LEU A 381 18.68 9.51 7.34
CA LEU A 381 19.87 8.70 7.02
C LEU A 381 20.20 7.67 8.11
N ASP A 382 19.81 7.94 9.35
CA ASP A 382 19.86 7.00 10.47
C ASP A 382 18.88 5.83 10.32
N ARG A 383 17.79 6.01 9.56
CA ARG A 383 16.78 4.98 9.30
C ARG A 383 17.11 4.14 8.08
N ILE A 384 17.93 4.62 7.17
CA ILE A 384 18.52 3.82 6.10
C ILE A 384 19.46 2.79 6.74
N ASP A 385 19.52 1.56 6.23
CA ASP A 385 20.42 0.52 6.72
C ASP A 385 21.67 0.44 5.83
N ILE A 386 21.45 0.23 4.54
CA ILE A 386 22.47 -0.09 3.54
C ILE A 386 22.70 1.13 2.64
N ARG A 387 23.97 1.43 2.37
CA ARG A 387 24.41 2.52 1.49
C ARG A 387 25.34 1.94 0.43
N VAL A 388 24.91 2.01 -0.82
CA VAL A 388 25.63 1.42 -1.94
C VAL A 388 26.05 2.52 -2.89
N PHE A 389 27.33 2.55 -3.21
CA PHE A 389 27.81 3.31 -4.34
C PHE A 389 27.66 2.48 -5.62
N VAL A 390 26.97 3.03 -6.61
CA VAL A 390 26.73 2.41 -7.91
C VAL A 390 27.62 3.10 -8.93
N ASP A 391 28.69 2.41 -9.29
CA ASP A 391 29.61 2.84 -10.33
C ASP A 391 29.00 2.70 -11.72
N SER A 392 29.49 3.50 -12.67
CA SER A 392 29.22 3.29 -14.08
C SER A 392 29.80 1.94 -14.51
N PRO A 393 29.00 1.07 -15.16
CA PRO A 393 29.51 -0.21 -15.64
C PRO A 393 30.67 0.04 -16.59
N SER A 394 31.72 -0.77 -16.47
CA SER A 394 32.86 -0.69 -17.37
C SER A 394 32.46 -1.10 -18.79
N ARG A 395 33.19 -0.63 -19.80
CA ARG A 395 32.94 -1.05 -21.20
C ARG A 395 32.99 -2.57 -21.37
N ALA A 396 33.82 -3.26 -20.59
CA ALA A 396 33.92 -4.72 -20.59
C ALA A 396 32.67 -5.39 -20.01
N GLU A 397 32.10 -4.85 -18.93
CA GLU A 397 30.85 -5.36 -18.33
C GLU A 397 29.63 -5.06 -19.21
N MET A 398 29.60 -3.93 -19.92
CA MET A 398 28.52 -3.62 -20.88
C MET A 398 28.59 -4.48 -22.14
N ALA A 399 29.80 -4.91 -22.54
CA ALA A 399 30.03 -5.73 -23.73
C ALA A 399 30.04 -7.24 -23.43
N SER A 400 29.91 -7.65 -22.17
CA SER A 400 29.87 -9.08 -21.83
C SER A 400 28.48 -9.65 -22.08
N ASP A 401 28.41 -10.74 -22.84
CA ASP A 401 27.19 -11.56 -23.00
C ASP A 401 26.88 -12.44 -21.77
N GLN A 402 27.65 -12.30 -20.68
CA GLN A 402 27.33 -12.95 -19.41
C GLN A 402 26.11 -12.29 -18.79
N LEU A 403 24.94 -12.86 -19.08
CA LEU A 403 23.68 -12.51 -18.44
C LEU A 403 23.83 -12.63 -16.92
N GLY A 404 23.29 -11.63 -16.22
CA GLY A 404 23.23 -11.66 -14.77
C GLY A 404 22.38 -12.81 -14.24
N GLU A 405 22.47 -13.07 -12.93
CA GLU A 405 21.51 -13.96 -12.28
C GLU A 405 20.08 -13.44 -12.45
N SER A 406 19.15 -14.33 -12.77
CA SER A 406 17.74 -13.95 -12.94
C SER A 406 17.08 -13.59 -11.62
N SER A 407 16.09 -12.70 -11.68
CA SER A 407 15.26 -12.32 -10.55
C SER A 407 14.63 -13.53 -9.87
N ALA A 408 14.22 -14.54 -10.63
CA ALA A 408 13.67 -15.78 -10.08
C ALA A 408 14.69 -16.54 -9.21
N THR A 409 15.96 -16.60 -9.65
CA THR A 409 17.04 -17.26 -8.91
C THR A 409 17.33 -16.52 -7.60
N VAL A 410 17.45 -15.19 -7.67
CA VAL A 410 17.66 -14.35 -6.49
C VAL A 410 16.45 -14.42 -5.55
N ARG A 411 15.23 -14.36 -6.07
CA ARG A 411 13.98 -14.49 -5.30
C ARG A 411 13.95 -15.80 -4.51
N ASN A 412 14.34 -16.92 -5.11
CA ASN A 412 14.38 -18.21 -4.43
C ASN A 412 15.37 -18.19 -3.26
N ARG A 413 16.55 -17.59 -3.42
CA ARG A 413 17.52 -17.40 -2.33
C ARG A 413 16.96 -16.51 -1.22
N VAL A 414 16.29 -15.41 -1.57
CA VAL A 414 15.62 -14.53 -0.60
C VAL A 414 14.54 -15.27 0.19
N ILE A 415 13.74 -16.10 -0.46
CA ILE A 415 12.70 -16.92 0.19
C ILE A 415 13.32 -17.92 1.15
N LEU A 416 14.39 -18.62 0.75
CA LEU A 416 15.08 -19.58 1.61
C LEU A 416 15.69 -18.90 2.84
N ALA A 417 16.38 -17.78 2.66
CA ALA A 417 16.96 -17.02 3.77
C ALA A 417 15.89 -16.50 4.74
N ARG A 418 14.76 -15.99 4.23
CA ARG A 418 13.64 -15.56 5.07
C ARG A 418 12.98 -16.70 5.83
N LYS A 419 12.90 -17.91 5.27
CA LYS A 419 12.42 -19.09 6.01
C LYS A 419 13.31 -19.43 7.21
N ILE A 420 14.63 -19.27 7.09
CA ILE A 420 15.56 -19.45 8.21
C ILE A 420 15.28 -18.41 9.31
N ALA A 421 15.08 -17.14 8.91
CA ALA A 421 14.72 -16.07 9.83
C ALA A 421 13.35 -16.31 10.51
N ASP A 422 12.34 -16.74 9.75
CA ASP A 422 11.00 -17.05 10.27
C ASP A 422 11.04 -18.17 11.33
N GLN A 423 11.83 -19.22 11.10
CA GLN A 423 12.05 -20.28 12.09
C GLN A 423 12.73 -19.74 13.36
N ARG A 424 13.73 -18.87 13.20
CA ARG A 424 14.44 -18.22 14.30
C ARG A 424 13.53 -17.27 15.11
N PHE A 425 12.55 -16.65 14.46
CA PHE A 425 11.66 -15.65 15.04
C PHE A 425 10.27 -16.19 15.40
N ALA A 426 10.04 -17.51 15.39
CA ALA A 426 8.74 -18.12 15.68
C ALA A 426 8.10 -17.61 17.00
N ASP A 427 8.91 -17.39 18.04
CA ASP A 427 8.47 -16.87 19.35
C ASP A 427 8.62 -15.34 19.51
N CYS A 428 8.88 -14.61 18.43
CA CYS A 428 9.16 -13.17 18.45
C CYS A 428 8.03 -12.36 17.79
N ASN A 429 7.92 -11.09 18.17
CA ASN A 429 6.92 -10.16 17.60
C ASN A 429 7.34 -9.51 16.27
N TRP A 430 8.43 -9.98 15.66
CA TRP A 430 8.96 -9.46 14.40
C TRP A 430 9.29 -10.61 13.46
N LYS A 431 9.27 -10.35 12.16
CA LYS A 431 9.53 -11.36 11.12
C LYS A 431 10.83 -11.12 10.33
N LEU A 432 11.36 -9.90 10.37
CA LEU A 432 12.51 -9.50 9.56
C LEU A 432 13.71 -9.11 10.41
N ASN A 433 14.93 -9.32 9.88
CA ASN A 433 16.17 -8.95 10.57
C ASN A 433 16.28 -7.44 10.83
N SER A 434 15.73 -6.60 9.94
CA SER A 434 15.70 -5.14 10.15
C SER A 434 14.87 -4.72 11.37
N GLN A 435 13.96 -5.57 11.84
CA GLN A 435 13.02 -5.29 12.93
C GLN A 435 13.55 -5.71 14.31
N ILE A 436 14.68 -6.42 14.41
CA ILE A 436 15.21 -6.92 15.69
C ILE A 436 15.47 -5.74 16.65
N PRO A 437 14.86 -5.69 17.84
CA PRO A 437 15.05 -4.59 18.78
C PRO A 437 16.50 -4.43 19.26
N PRO A 438 16.99 -3.20 19.51
CA PRO A 438 18.33 -2.96 20.04
C PRO A 438 18.66 -3.71 21.34
N SER A 439 17.69 -3.92 22.21
CA SER A 439 17.84 -4.69 23.46
C SER A 439 18.17 -6.16 23.20
N GLU A 440 17.59 -6.73 22.15
CA GLU A 440 17.72 -8.13 21.78
C GLU A 440 19.04 -8.40 21.04
N LEU A 441 19.49 -7.46 20.19
CA LEU A 441 20.82 -7.49 19.56
C LEU A 441 21.96 -7.51 20.59
N ARG A 442 21.74 -6.88 21.75
CA ARG A 442 22.71 -6.90 22.86
C ARG A 442 22.64 -8.15 23.71
N LYS A 443 21.63 -9.01 23.58
CA LYS A 443 21.46 -10.17 24.46
C LYS A 443 21.51 -11.47 23.67
N ARG A 444 20.48 -11.71 22.86
CA ARG A 444 20.21 -12.98 22.19
C ARG A 444 20.78 -13.03 20.77
N PHE A 445 20.71 -11.93 20.02
CA PHE A 445 21.08 -11.89 18.60
C PHE A 445 22.44 -11.23 18.37
N ARG A 446 23.46 -11.72 19.08
CA ARG A 446 24.86 -11.28 18.92
C ARG A 446 25.54 -12.04 17.78
N ALA A 447 26.53 -11.42 17.16
CA ALA A 447 27.48 -12.11 16.30
C ALA A 447 28.44 -12.99 17.13
N GLU A 448 29.24 -13.81 16.47
CA GLU A 448 30.33 -14.54 17.11
C GLU A 448 31.32 -13.59 17.79
N LYS A 449 32.09 -14.13 18.75
CA LYS A 449 33.05 -13.34 19.55
C LYS A 449 34.00 -12.51 18.69
N GLN A 450 34.49 -13.06 17.58
CA GLN A 450 35.40 -12.34 16.69
C GLN A 450 34.71 -11.16 15.98
N GLY A 451 33.47 -11.35 15.49
CA GLY A 451 32.68 -10.28 14.87
C GLY A 451 32.28 -9.20 15.87
N MET A 452 31.91 -9.58 17.10
CA MET A 452 31.61 -8.63 18.17
C MET A 452 32.84 -7.80 18.56
N ASN A 453 34.01 -8.42 18.68
CA ASN A 453 35.27 -7.71 18.96
C ASN A 453 35.57 -6.68 17.87
N PHE A 454 35.41 -7.05 16.60
CA PHE A 454 35.56 -6.11 15.47
C PHE A 454 34.64 -4.90 15.64
N LEU A 455 33.35 -5.11 15.90
CA LEU A 455 32.40 -4.01 16.08
C LEU A 455 32.72 -3.12 17.29
N HIS A 456 33.22 -3.70 18.39
CA HIS A 456 33.66 -2.92 19.54
C HIS A 456 34.88 -2.06 19.19
N THR A 457 35.87 -2.61 18.47
CA THR A 457 37.02 -1.84 17.98
C THR A 457 36.59 -0.70 17.05
N GLU A 458 35.65 -0.92 16.14
CA GLU A 458 35.13 0.12 15.24
C GLU A 458 34.32 1.21 15.99
N LEU A 459 33.64 0.83 17.07
CA LEU A 459 32.95 1.76 17.97
C LEU A 459 33.96 2.61 18.78
N ASP A 460 35.00 1.99 19.33
CA ASP A 460 36.05 2.65 20.10
C ASP A 460 36.89 3.62 19.22
N ASN A 461 37.05 3.29 17.94
CA ASN A 461 37.70 4.14 16.94
C ASN A 461 36.79 5.27 16.39
N GLU A 462 35.58 5.44 16.94
CA GLU A 462 34.59 6.43 16.54
C GLU A 462 34.13 6.36 15.05
N ARG A 463 34.44 5.25 14.36
CA ARG A 463 33.95 4.99 12.99
C ARG A 463 32.50 4.53 12.98
N LEU A 464 32.04 3.89 14.05
CA LEU A 464 30.63 3.56 14.25
C LEU A 464 30.01 4.38 15.38
N SER A 465 28.77 4.81 15.16
CA SER A 465 27.91 5.22 16.27
C SER A 465 27.26 3.99 16.93
N ALA A 466 26.76 4.14 18.16
CA ALA A 466 25.98 3.09 18.82
C ALA A 466 24.76 2.61 18.00
N ARG A 467 24.18 3.48 17.16
CA ARG A 467 23.11 3.10 16.21
C ARG A 467 23.66 2.36 15.01
N GLY A 468 24.80 2.82 14.47
CA GLY A 468 25.54 2.14 13.40
C GLY A 468 25.89 0.71 13.78
N PHE A 469 26.34 0.49 15.01
CA PHE A 469 26.60 -0.84 15.57
C PHE A 469 25.39 -1.78 15.46
N HIS A 470 24.19 -1.35 15.89
CA HIS A 470 22.98 -2.18 15.78
C HIS A 470 22.58 -2.43 14.32
N LYS A 471 22.75 -1.44 13.45
CA LYS A 471 22.46 -1.55 12.02
C LYS A 471 23.36 -2.61 11.36
N VAL A 472 24.66 -2.55 11.62
CA VAL A 472 25.62 -3.53 11.10
C VAL A 472 25.28 -4.93 11.58
N LEU A 473 24.92 -5.10 12.86
CA LEU A 473 24.45 -6.41 13.35
C LEU A 473 23.22 -6.93 12.61
N ARG A 474 22.19 -6.09 12.39
CA ARG A 474 21.00 -6.50 11.65
C ARG A 474 21.32 -6.91 10.20
N ILE A 475 22.22 -6.19 9.54
CA ILE A 475 22.68 -6.52 8.19
C ILE A 475 23.49 -7.84 8.22
N SER A 476 24.35 -8.04 9.22
CA SER A 476 25.14 -9.27 9.36
C SER A 476 24.27 -10.51 9.53
N TRP A 477 23.12 -10.40 10.21
CA TRP A 477 22.13 -11.48 10.28
C TRP A 477 21.53 -11.82 8.91
N SER A 478 21.25 -10.81 8.08
CA SER A 478 20.75 -11.04 6.72
C SER A 478 21.80 -11.67 5.80
N ILE A 479 23.08 -11.36 6.00
CA ILE A 479 24.18 -12.01 5.27
C ILE A 479 24.36 -13.45 5.77
N ALA A 480 24.33 -13.67 7.08
CA ALA A 480 24.38 -15.00 7.68
C ALA A 480 23.25 -15.90 7.15
N ASP A 481 22.02 -15.39 7.06
CA ASP A 481 20.88 -16.14 6.51
C ASP A 481 21.06 -16.48 5.02
N SER A 482 21.70 -15.59 4.25
CA SER A 482 22.04 -15.85 2.83
C SER A 482 23.05 -16.99 2.68
N HIS A 483 24.01 -17.09 3.60
CA HIS A 483 25.03 -18.14 3.62
C HIS A 483 24.60 -19.40 4.39
N GLY A 484 23.45 -19.39 5.08
CA GLY A 484 22.99 -20.49 5.94
C GLY A 484 23.75 -20.60 7.27
N HIS A 485 24.43 -19.55 7.72
CA HIS A 485 25.09 -19.50 9.02
C HIS A 485 24.07 -19.34 10.15
N GLN A 486 24.20 -20.13 11.23
CA GLN A 486 23.31 -20.01 12.39
C GLN A 486 23.58 -18.75 13.23
N ILE A 487 24.82 -18.26 13.21
CA ILE A 487 25.27 -17.06 13.92
C ILE A 487 26.19 -16.28 12.96
N PRO A 488 26.08 -14.93 12.88
CA PRO A 488 26.97 -14.14 12.03
C PRO A 488 28.43 -14.28 12.46
N ASN A 489 29.27 -14.68 11.52
CA ASN A 489 30.70 -14.79 11.75
C ASN A 489 31.40 -13.43 11.51
N ARG A 490 32.72 -13.40 11.62
CA ARG A 490 33.50 -12.17 11.39
C ARG A 490 33.34 -11.63 9.97
N ASP A 491 33.38 -12.48 8.95
CA ASP A 491 33.31 -12.07 7.55
C ASP A 491 31.95 -11.46 7.21
N ASP A 492 30.86 -12.03 7.75
CA ASP A 492 29.50 -11.49 7.62
C ASP A 492 29.40 -10.08 8.22
N VAL A 493 30.03 -9.88 9.38
CA VAL A 493 30.06 -8.57 10.07
C VAL A 493 30.91 -7.55 9.30
N GLU A 494 32.07 -7.94 8.79
CA GLU A 494 32.91 -7.05 7.97
C GLU A 494 32.22 -6.67 6.65
N ALA A 495 31.54 -7.61 6.00
CA ALA A 495 30.74 -7.34 4.80
C ALA A 495 29.56 -6.39 5.09
N ALA A 496 28.86 -6.61 6.20
CA ALA A 496 27.79 -5.73 6.67
C ALA A 496 28.30 -4.31 6.99
N PHE A 497 29.48 -4.20 7.59
CA PHE A 497 30.13 -2.93 7.86
C PHE A 497 30.42 -2.16 6.57
N ARG A 498 30.96 -2.81 5.53
CA ARG A 498 31.19 -2.17 4.22
C ARG A 498 29.91 -1.70 3.54
N LEU A 499 28.83 -2.49 3.65
CA LEU A 499 27.51 -2.10 3.14
C LEU A 499 26.89 -0.91 3.89
N ARG A 500 27.29 -0.68 5.15
CA ARG A 500 26.85 0.47 5.94
C ARG A 500 27.67 1.72 5.63
N GLU A 501 28.98 1.56 5.60
CA GLU A 501 29.98 2.64 5.43
C GLU A 501 30.27 2.98 3.97
N GLY A 502 29.48 2.50 3.01
CA GLY A 502 29.72 2.72 1.57
C GLY A 502 29.91 4.19 1.12
N MET A 503 29.69 5.18 2.00
CA MET A 503 30.05 6.59 1.77
C MET A 503 31.46 6.99 2.22
N GLU A 504 32.05 6.37 3.24
CA GLU A 504 33.37 6.75 3.78
C GLU A 504 34.54 6.29 2.91
N LEU A 505 34.32 5.32 2.01
CA LEU A 505 35.30 4.91 0.99
C LEU A 505 35.56 5.98 -0.09
N MET A 506 34.92 7.16 0.00
CA MET A 506 35.19 8.33 -0.85
C MET A 506 36.00 9.45 -0.19
N ALA A 507 36.40 9.31 1.08
CA ALA A 507 37.20 10.30 1.79
C ALA A 507 38.71 10.14 1.51
#